data_AF-A0A1M6W734-F1
#
_entry.id   AF-A0A1M6W734-F1
#
_cell.length_a   1.000
_cell.length_b   1.000
_cell.length_c   1.000
_cell.angle_alpha   90.00
_cell.angle_beta   90.00
_cell.angle_gamma   90.00
#
_symmetry.space_group_name_H-M   'P 1'
#
loop_
_entity.id
_entity.type
_entity.pdbx_description
1 polymer ?
#
loop_
_entity_poly.entity_id
_entity_poly.type
_entity_poly.pdbx_seq_one_letter_code
_entity_poly.pdbx_strand_id
1 'polypeptide(L)'
;MKAKGITKIEDLEPLQEGICLWQGDITAIECGAIVNAANSGMTGCYVPNHACINMGEAYAPKEIEAKSICINEDIGRVLKQI
;
A
#
# COMPACT_ATOMS: atom_id res chain seq x y z
N MET A 1 -22.10 -3.68 10.61
CA MET A 1 -21.13 -2.58 10.35
C MET A 1 -21.79 -1.60 9.40
N LYS A 2 -21.67 -0.28 9.61
CA LYS A 2 -22.11 0.71 8.60
C LYS A 2 -21.11 0.70 7.46
N ALA A 3 -21.57 0.84 6.22
CA ALA A 3 -20.69 1.03 5.08
C ALA A 3 -19.84 2.29 5.29
N LYS A 4 -18.52 2.19 5.09
CA LYS A 4 -17.65 3.37 5.03
C LYS A 4 -18.02 4.14 3.75
N GLY A 5 -18.07 5.47 3.82
CA GLY A 5 -18.22 6.30 2.62
C GLY A 5 -17.00 6.13 1.72
N ILE A 6 -17.21 5.96 0.42
CA ILE A 6 -16.12 5.88 -0.56
C ILE A 6 -15.74 7.30 -0.97
N THR A 7 -14.45 7.62 -0.91
CA THR A 7 -13.87 8.86 -1.41
C THR A 7 -13.49 8.68 -2.87
N LYS A 8 -13.94 9.57 -3.75
CA LYS A 8 -13.53 9.56 -5.16
C LYS A 8 -12.38 10.53 -5.38
N ILE A 9 -11.52 10.22 -6.37
CA ILE A 9 -10.43 11.12 -6.76
C ILE A 9 -10.98 12.46 -7.27
N GLU A 10 -12.14 12.45 -7.93
CA GLU A 10 -12.78 13.69 -8.42
C GLU A 10 -13.17 14.67 -7.30
N ASP A 11 -13.32 14.17 -6.07
CA ASP A 11 -13.68 14.98 -4.89
C ASP A 11 -12.44 15.58 -4.18
N LEU A 12 -11.23 15.27 -4.65
CA LEU A 12 -9.97 15.71 -4.03
C LEU A 12 -9.40 16.96 -4.70
N GLU A 13 -8.89 17.88 -3.89
CA GLU A 13 -8.11 19.01 -4.39
C GLU A 13 -6.68 18.55 -4.75
N PRO A 14 -6.23 18.75 -6.01
CA PRO A 14 -4.86 18.42 -6.39
C PRO A 14 -3.87 19.42 -5.78
N LEU A 15 -2.77 18.92 -5.26
CA LEU A 15 -1.63 19.74 -4.84
C LEU A 15 -0.82 20.19 -6.06
N GLN A 16 -0.70 19.30 -7.05
CA GLN A 16 -0.11 19.54 -8.37
C GLN A 16 -0.73 18.57 -9.38
N GLU A 17 -0.44 18.73 -10.67
CA GLU A 17 -0.90 17.79 -11.71
C GLU A 17 -0.49 16.35 -11.35
N GLY A 18 -1.49 15.46 -11.23
CA GLY A 18 -1.29 14.05 -10.88
C GLY A 18 -0.94 13.74 -9.42
N ILE A 19 -0.89 14.72 -8.52
CA ILE A 19 -0.62 14.49 -7.09
C ILE A 19 -1.61 15.23 -6.20
N CYS A 20 -2.23 14.51 -5.27
CA CYS A 20 -3.07 15.07 -4.22
C CYS A 20 -2.57 14.62 -2.84
N LEU A 21 -2.94 15.38 -1.81
CA LEU A 21 -2.81 14.96 -0.42
C LEU A 21 -4.22 14.69 0.12
N TRP A 22 -4.40 13.52 0.72
CA TRP A 22 -5.67 13.13 1.29
C TRP A 22 -5.47 12.46 2.64
N GLN A 23 -6.35 12.78 3.59
CA GLN A 23 -6.38 12.19 4.92
C GLN A 23 -7.69 11.40 5.09
N GLY A 24 -7.57 10.08 5.20
CA GLY A 24 -8.72 9.20 5.41
C GLY A 24 -8.30 7.75 5.61
N ASP A 25 -9.29 6.87 5.58
CA ASP A 25 -9.08 5.43 5.62
C ASP A 25 -8.76 4.92 4.23
N ILE A 26 -7.50 4.54 3.98
CA ILE A 26 -7.03 4.13 2.64
C ILE A 26 -7.82 2.97 2.02
N THR A 27 -8.55 2.18 2.81
CA THR A 27 -9.45 1.13 2.30
C THR A 27 -10.74 1.67 1.67
N ALA A 28 -10.97 2.99 1.74
CA ALA A 28 -12.18 3.68 1.31
C ALA A 28 -11.91 4.76 0.24
N ILE A 29 -10.77 4.70 -0.46
CA ILE A 29 -10.52 5.53 -1.66
C ILE A 29 -10.80 4.72 -2.93
N GLU A 30 -11.53 5.30 -3.86
CA GLU A 30 -11.76 4.72 -5.20
C GLU A 30 -10.56 5.06 -6.08
N CYS A 31 -9.72 4.06 -6.39
CA CYS A 31 -8.57 4.24 -7.26
C CYS A 31 -8.25 2.95 -8.03
N GLY A 32 -7.38 3.05 -9.04
CA GLY A 32 -6.94 1.89 -9.81
C GLY A 32 -6.01 0.93 -9.03
N ALA A 33 -5.24 1.45 -8.07
CA ALA A 33 -4.32 0.66 -7.25
C ALA A 33 -3.96 1.39 -5.94
N ILE A 34 -3.70 0.61 -4.90
CA ILE A 34 -3.11 1.05 -3.63
C ILE A 34 -1.76 0.37 -3.46
N VAL A 35 -0.74 1.12 -3.02
CA VAL A 35 0.58 0.56 -2.69
C VAL A 35 0.62 0.21 -1.20
N ASN A 36 0.95 -1.04 -0.89
CA ASN A 36 1.10 -1.54 0.49
C ASN A 36 2.59 -1.58 0.89
N ALA A 37 2.90 -1.28 2.15
CA ALA A 37 4.24 -1.44 2.73
C ALA A 37 4.46 -2.90 3.16
N ALA A 38 4.67 -3.78 2.18
CA ALA A 38 4.83 -5.21 2.39
C ALA A 38 6.13 -5.59 3.14
N ASN A 39 6.14 -6.78 3.74
CA ASN A 39 7.38 -7.42 4.20
C ASN A 39 7.99 -8.28 3.09
N SER A 40 9.22 -8.74 3.32
CA SER A 40 9.98 -9.59 2.39
C SER A 40 9.26 -10.88 2.02
N GLY A 41 8.52 -11.46 2.98
CA GLY A 41 7.78 -12.70 2.77
C GLY A 41 6.45 -12.53 2.06
N MET A 42 6.04 -11.31 1.72
CA MET A 42 4.78 -11.00 1.03
C MET A 42 3.53 -11.71 1.60
N THR A 43 3.50 -11.93 2.91
CA THR A 43 2.49 -12.76 3.60
C THR A 43 1.86 -12.04 4.79
N GLY A 44 2.02 -10.72 4.85
CA GLY A 44 1.45 -9.86 5.87
C GLY A 44 2.26 -9.88 7.16
N CYS A 45 1.90 -9.03 8.11
CA CYS A 45 2.59 -8.95 9.38
C CYS A 45 2.31 -10.16 10.28
N TYR A 46 3.35 -10.72 10.89
CA TYR A 46 3.25 -11.86 11.81
C TYR A 46 3.18 -11.46 13.29
N VAL A 47 3.35 -10.16 13.60
CA VAL A 47 3.36 -9.67 14.97
C VAL A 47 1.92 -9.41 15.41
N PRO A 48 1.41 -10.13 16.43
CA PRO A 48 0.04 -9.93 16.91
C PRO A 48 -0.19 -8.48 17.34
N ASN A 49 -1.31 -7.90 16.90
CA ASN A 49 -1.71 -6.52 17.20
C ASN A 49 -0.68 -5.44 16.80
N HIS A 50 0.23 -5.74 15.85
CA HIS A 50 1.11 -4.72 15.31
C HIS A 50 0.31 -3.75 14.43
N ALA A 51 0.32 -2.47 14.81
CA ALA A 51 -0.36 -1.40 14.10
C ALA A 51 0.39 -1.02 12.82
N CYS A 52 0.34 -1.89 11.81
CA CYS A 52 0.93 -1.66 10.49
C CYS A 52 -0.12 -1.84 9.39
N ILE A 53 0.10 -1.19 8.26
CA ILE A 53 -0.80 -1.26 7.10
C ILE A 53 -0.83 -2.65 6.44
N ASN A 54 0.21 -3.45 6.65
CA ASN A 54 0.38 -4.80 6.08
C ASN A 54 -0.22 -5.92 6.98
N MET A 55 -1.15 -5.60 7.87
CA MET A 55 -1.75 -6.58 8.78
C MET A 55 -2.75 -7.48 8.03
N GLY A 56 -2.41 -8.76 7.83
CA GLY A 56 -3.35 -9.76 7.31
C GLY A 56 -3.72 -9.69 5.81
N GLU A 57 -3.13 -8.80 5.02
CA GLU A 57 -3.59 -8.51 3.64
C GLU A 57 -2.55 -8.66 2.54
N ALA A 58 -1.48 -9.43 2.73
CA ALA A 58 -0.57 -9.67 1.61
C ALA A 58 -1.09 -10.83 0.75
N TYR A 59 -1.80 -10.49 -0.32
CA TYR A 59 -1.97 -11.36 -1.48
C TYR A 59 -1.33 -10.70 -2.69
N ALA A 60 -0.15 -11.18 -3.07
CA ALA A 60 0.43 -10.90 -4.37
C ALA A 60 0.22 -12.12 -5.27
N PRO A 61 -0.47 -11.97 -6.42
CA PRO A 61 -0.54 -13.03 -7.42
C PRO A 61 0.88 -13.47 -7.82
N LYS A 62 1.11 -14.79 -7.93
CA LYS A 62 2.42 -15.38 -8.24
C LYS A 62 3.05 -14.80 -9.51
N GLU A 63 2.21 -14.40 -10.47
CA GLU A 63 2.60 -13.85 -11.77
C GLU A 63 3.30 -12.48 -11.64
N ILE A 64 3.04 -11.76 -10.55
CA ILE A 64 3.63 -10.44 -10.28
C ILE A 64 4.45 -10.40 -8.98
N GLU A 65 4.54 -11.52 -8.24
CA GLU A 65 5.32 -11.62 -7.00
C GLU A 65 6.77 -11.16 -7.22
N ALA A 66 7.43 -11.66 -8.27
CA ALA A 66 8.81 -11.25 -8.62
C ALA A 66 8.95 -9.80 -9.13
N LYS A 67 7.83 -9.12 -9.40
CA LYS A 67 7.76 -7.71 -9.84
C LYS A 67 7.23 -6.79 -8.74
N SER A 68 6.78 -7.35 -7.63
CA SER A 68 6.21 -6.59 -6.52
C SER A 68 7.34 -5.98 -5.72
N ILE A 69 7.25 -4.67 -5.49
CA ILE A 69 8.31 -3.94 -4.79
C ILE A 69 8.10 -4.07 -3.28
N CYS A 70 8.99 -4.78 -2.59
CA CYS A 70 9.07 -4.74 -1.13
C CYS A 70 10.08 -3.67 -0.72
N ILE A 71 9.60 -2.59 -0.07
CA ILE A 71 10.47 -1.50 0.41
C ILE A 71 11.68 -2.05 1.17
N ASN A 72 11.51 -3.04 2.06
CA ASN A 72 12.61 -3.56 2.87
C ASN A 72 13.67 -4.34 2.06
N GLU A 73 13.27 -5.15 1.07
CA GLU A 73 14.24 -5.89 0.25
C GLU A 73 14.82 -5.06 -0.89
N ASP A 74 13.97 -4.30 -1.58
CA ASP A 74 14.36 -3.55 -2.77
C ASP A 74 15.18 -2.32 -2.42
N ILE A 75 14.87 -1.61 -1.34
CA ILE A 75 15.76 -0.55 -0.85
C ILE A 75 17.08 -1.15 -0.39
N GLY A 76 17.07 -2.33 0.25
CA GLY A 76 18.28 -3.02 0.68
C GLY A 76 19.20 -3.40 -0.48
N ARG A 77 18.64 -3.74 -1.65
CA ARG A 77 19.41 -3.99 -2.88
C ARG A 77 19.97 -2.70 -3.47
N VAL A 78 19.19 -1.63 -3.52
CA VAL A 78 19.65 -0.31 -4.01
C VAL A 78 20.73 0.27 -3.09
N LEU A 79 20.57 0.17 -1.77
CA LEU A 79 21.54 0.65 -0.78
C LEU A 79 22.86 -0.13 -0.78
N LYS A 80 22.87 -1.36 -1.29
CA LYS A 80 24.11 -2.14 -1.50
C LYS A 80 24.84 -1.78 -2.80
N GLN A 81 24.22 -0.99 -3.67
CA GLN A 81 24.79 -0.54 -4.94
C GLN A 81 25.35 0.88 -4.87
N ILE A 82 25.25 1.53 -3.70
CA ILE A 82 25.93 2.79 -3.36
C ILE A 82 27.10 2.51 -2.42
#